data_AF-A0A1C5D262-F1
#
_entry.id   AF-A0A1C5D262-F1
#
_cell.length_a   1.000
_cell.length_b   1.000
_cell.length_c   1.000
_cell.angle_alpha   90.00
_cell.angle_beta   90.00
_cell.angle_gamma   90.00
#
_symmetry.space_group_name_H-M   'P 1'
#
loop_
_entity.id
_entity.type
_entity.pdbx_description
1 polymer ?
#
loop_
_entity_poly.entity_id
_entity_poly.type
_entity_poly.pdbx_seq_one_letter_code
_entity_poly.pdbx_strand_id
1 'polypeptide(L)' 'MDYCHPCQRHLNGALACAGCGTPAEALSHYATPAFSGHEPDAERETPAPS' A
#
# COMPACT_ATOMS: atom_id res chain seq x y z
N MET A 1 4.55 -4.53 -12.01
CA MET A 1 5.87 -3.90 -12.16
C MET A 1 5.94 -2.75 -11.19
N ASP A 2 7.08 -2.54 -10.55
CA ASP A 2 7.22 -1.53 -9.52
C ASP A 2 6.95 -0.12 -10.07
N TYR A 3 6.06 0.58 -9.37
CA TYR A 3 5.64 1.93 -9.70
C TYR A 3 5.97 2.85 -8.53
N CYS A 4 6.63 3.95 -8.82
CA CYS A 4 6.93 4.96 -7.84
C CYS A 4 5.77 5.96 -7.77
N HIS A 5 4.96 5.89 -6.71
CA HIS A 5 3.86 6.83 -6.48
C HIS A 5 4.33 8.30 -6.30
N PRO A 6 5.38 8.61 -5.53
CA PRO A 6 5.87 10.00 -5.40
C PRO A 6 6.32 10.62 -6.71
N CYS A 7 7.01 9.85 -7.56
CA CYS A 7 7.51 10.32 -8.86
C CYS A 7 6.55 10.03 -10.02
N GLN A 8 5.42 9.35 -9.75
CA GLN A 8 4.41 8.92 -10.70
C GLN A 8 4.98 8.22 -11.95
N ARG A 9 5.92 7.29 -11.76
CA ARG A 9 6.64 6.63 -12.88
C ARG A 9 6.93 5.15 -12.62
N HIS A 10 6.90 4.36 -13.69
CA HIS A 10 7.31 2.95 -13.68
C HIS A 10 8.83 2.79 -13.60
N LEU A 11 9.29 1.80 -12.83
CA LEU A 11 10.72 1.46 -12.77
C LEU A 11 11.21 0.70 -14.00
N ASN A 12 10.34 0.04 -14.78
CA ASN A 12 10.72 -0.75 -15.96
C ASN A 12 11.84 -1.79 -15.69
N GLY A 13 11.90 -2.34 -14.47
CA GLY A 13 12.92 -3.32 -14.07
C GLY A 13 14.17 -2.75 -13.38
N ALA A 14 14.22 -1.45 -13.11
CA ALA A 14 15.29 -0.86 -12.30
C ALA A 14 15.18 -1.25 -10.81
N LEU A 15 16.33 -1.43 -10.14
CA LEU A 15 16.39 -1.71 -8.69
C LEU A 15 16.03 -0.50 -7.81
N ALA A 16 16.01 0.71 -8.37
CA ALA A 16 15.63 1.93 -7.65
C ALA A 16 15.06 2.99 -8.60
N CYS A 17 14.26 3.90 -8.05
CA CYS A 17 13.72 5.03 -8.80
C CYS A 17 14.82 6.07 -9.10
N ALA A 18 15.00 6.43 -10.37
CA ALA A 18 15.95 7.47 -10.77
C ALA A 18 15.56 8.90 -10.34
N GLY A 19 14.33 9.11 -9.84
CA GLY A 19 13.87 10.42 -9.35
C GLY A 19 14.18 10.62 -7.86
N CYS A 20 13.73 9.68 -7.02
CA CYS A 20 13.81 9.79 -5.56
C CYS A 20 14.82 8.83 -4.91
N GLY A 21 15.38 7.87 -5.65
CA GLY A 21 16.30 6.87 -5.13
C GLY A 21 15.64 5.71 -4.37
N THR A 22 14.31 5.68 -4.21
CA THR A 22 13.61 4.60 -3.49
C THR A 22 13.85 3.25 -4.17
N PRO A 23 14.27 2.21 -3.43
CA PRO A 23 14.50 0.88 -3.98
C PRO A 23 13.19 0.19 -4.39
N ALA A 24 13.26 -0.69 -5.38
CA ALA A 24 12.11 -1.39 -5.94
C ALA A 24 11.38 -2.25 -4.89
N GLU A 25 12.11 -2.94 -4.01
CA GLU A 25 11.48 -3.73 -2.93
C GLU A 25 10.62 -2.85 -2.00
N ALA A 26 11.07 -1.64 -1.69
CA ALA A 26 10.30 -0.70 -0.87
C ALA A 26 9.08 -0.13 -1.60
N LEU A 27 9.11 -0.04 -2.93
CA LEU A 27 7.97 0.46 -3.72
C LEU A 27 6.81 -0.55 -3.74
N SER A 28 7.11 -1.85 -3.75
CA SER A 28 6.09 -2.90 -3.58
C SER A 28 5.37 -2.81 -2.23
N HIS A 29 6.07 -2.39 -1.16
CA HIS A 29 5.47 -2.10 0.16
C HIS A 29 4.61 -0.83 0.17
N TYR A 30 4.85 0.14 -0.72
CA TYR A 30 3.99 1.32 -0.88
C TYR A 30 2.77 1.08 -1.79
N ALA A 31 2.90 0.17 -2.76
CA ALA A 31 1.86 -0.16 -3.73
C ALA A 31 0.72 -0.99 -3.11
N THR A 32 1.03 -1.78 -2.08
CA THR A 32 0.01 -2.19 -1.13
C THR A 32 -0.12 -1.07 -0.12
N PRO A 33 -1.24 -0.33 -0.04
CA PRO A 33 -1.53 0.33 1.22
C PRO A 33 -1.53 -0.79 2.23
N ALA A 34 -0.51 -0.84 3.08
CA ALA A 34 -0.63 -1.46 4.37
C ALA A 34 -1.80 -0.71 5.03
N PHE A 35 -3.01 -1.22 4.83
CA PHE A 35 -3.95 -1.35 5.91
C PHE A 35 -3.22 -2.19 6.97
N SER A 36 -2.24 -1.56 7.63
CA SER A 36 -1.76 -2.00 8.93
C SER A 36 -3.04 -2.07 9.75
N GLY A 37 -3.41 -3.28 10.13
CA GLY A 37 -4.61 -3.54 10.90
C GLY A 37 -4.66 -2.61 12.11
N HIS A 38 -5.55 -1.62 12.04
CA HIS A 38 -6.38 -1.33 13.18
C HIS A 38 -7.75 -1.96 12.90
N GLU A 39 -7.80 -3.23 13.33
CA GLU A 39 -8.94 -4.07 13.67
C GLU A 39 -10.06 -4.34 12.64
N PRO A 40 -10.35 -5.62 12.33
CA PRO A 40 -11.73 -5.99 12.06
C PRO A 40 -12.49 -5.83 13.38
N ASP A 41 -13.04 -4.64 13.63
CA ASP A 41 -14.00 -4.46 14.71
C ASP A 41 -15.23 -5.30 14.38
N ALA A 42 -15.24 -6.48 15.00
CA ALA A 42 -16.39 -7.33 15.13
C ALA A 42 -17.37 -6.69 16.12
N GLU A 43 -17.97 -5.53 15.82
CA GLU A 43 -19.21 -5.17 16.49
C GLU A 43 -20.36 -5.87 15.79
N ARG A 44 -20.60 -7.07 16.29
CA ARG A 44 -21.84 -7.80 16.20
C ARG A 44 -22.93 -7.00 16.94
N GLU A 45 -23.37 -5.85 16.41
CA GLU A 45 -24.55 -5.19 16.96
C GLU A 45 -25.80 -5.96 16.49
N THR A 46 -26.30 -6.75 17.43
CA THR A 46 -27.54 -7.53 17.36
C THR A 46 -28.77 -6.68 17.04
N PRO A 47 -29.75 -7.18 16.27
CA PRO A 47 -30.99 -6.46 16.03
C PRO A 47 -31.81 -6.33 17.32
N ALA A 48 -32.16 -5.11 17.71
CA ALA A 48 -33.16 -4.86 18.76
C ALA A 48 -34.58 -4.97 18.17
N PRO A 49 -35.51 -5.76 18.77
CA PRO A 49 -36.88 -5.87 18.29
C PRO A 49 -37.74 -4.66 18.71
N SER A 50 -38.64 -4.23 17.83
CA SER A 50 -39.84 -3.44 18.17
C SER A 50 -41.07 -4.10 17.57
#